data_AF-A0A968XVE2-F1
#
_entry.id   AF-A0A968XVE2-F1
#
_cell.length_a   1.000
_cell.length_b   1.000
_cell.length_c   1.000
_cell.angle_alpha   90.00
_cell.angle_beta   90.00
_cell.angle_gamma   90.00
#
_symmetry.space_group_name_H-M   'P 1'
#
loop_
_entity.id
_entity.type
_entity.pdbx_description
1 polymer ?
#
loop_
_entity_poly.entity_id
_entity_poly.type
_entity_poly.pdbx_seq_one_letter_code
_entity_poly.pdbx_strand_id
1 'polypeptide(L)' 'MSKPERVVLIGVAGDSGCGKSTFLRRLADLFGKDQMTVICLDDYHSLDRKGRKAAGVTALDPKANNFDLMAEQIKA' A
#
# COMPACT_ATOMS: atom_id res chain seq x y z
N MET A 1 -4.39 -11.64 -23.97
CA MET A 1 -3.47 -10.55 -23.58
C MET A 1 -2.14 -11.18 -23.20
N SER A 2 -1.04 -10.75 -23.80
CA SER A 2 0.31 -11.17 -23.40
C SER A 2 0.63 -10.64 -22.00
N LYS A 3 1.30 -11.45 -21.17
CA LYS A 3 1.80 -10.98 -19.86
C LYS A 3 2.81 -9.84 -20.08
N PRO A 4 2.82 -8.78 -19.26
CA PRO A 4 3.88 -7.80 -19.28
C PRO A 4 5.22 -8.50 -19.01
N GLU A 5 6.26 -8.13 -19.77
CA GLU A 5 7.56 -8.82 -19.76
C GLU A 5 8.28 -8.67 -18.41
N ARG A 6 8.06 -7.54 -17.73
CA ARG A 6 8.59 -7.25 -16.40
C ARG A 6 7.72 -6.24 -15.66
N VAL A 7 7.36 -6.56 -14.42
CA VAL A 7 6.69 -5.61 -13.51
C VAL A 7 7.75 -4.90 -12.68
N VAL A 8 7.63 -3.58 -12.54
CA VAL A 8 8.49 -2.76 -11.67
C VAL A 8 7.69 -2.38 -10.43
N LEU A 9 8.26 -2.62 -9.25
CA LEU A 9 7.63 -2.33 -7.95
C LEU A 9 8.27 -1.08 -7.34
N ILE A 10 7.45 -0.13 -6.91
CA ILE A 10 7.88 1.12 -6.29
C ILE A 10 7.15 1.27 -4.94
N GLY A 11 7.90 1.37 -3.85
CA GLY A 11 7.37 1.63 -2.52
C GLY A 11 7.42 3.13 -2.18
N VAL A 12 6.32 3.67 -1.66
CA VAL A 12 6.23 5.07 -1.20
C VAL A 12 5.77 5.09 0.26
N ALA A 13 6.68 5.42 1.18
CA ALA A 13 6.42 5.48 2.61
C ALA A 13 6.20 6.93 3.10
N GLY A 14 5.45 7.08 4.19
CA GLY A 14 5.23 8.35 4.87
C GLY A 14 3.91 8.35 5.65
N ASP A 15 3.77 9.29 6.59
CA ASP A 15 2.58 9.39 7.43
C ASP A 15 1.36 9.98 6.69
N SER A 16 0.19 9.84 7.31
CA SER A 16 -1.02 10.50 6.82
C SER A 16 -0.81 12.02 6.82
N GLY A 17 -1.18 12.68 5.72
CA GLY A 17 -1.02 14.12 5.56
C GLY A 17 0.32 14.58 4.96
N CYS A 18 1.33 13.71 4.81
CA CYS A 18 2.63 14.09 4.22
C CYS A 18 2.64 14.29 2.69
N GLY A 19 1.49 14.22 2.02
CA GLY A 19 1.38 14.48 0.58
C GLY A 19 1.66 13.29 -0.35
N LYS A 20 1.70 12.04 0.17
CA LYS A 20 1.90 10.81 -0.65
C LYS A 20 0.93 10.73 -1.84
N SER A 21 -0.34 11.04 -1.63
CA SER A 21 -1.37 11.01 -2.69
C SER A 21 -1.10 12.04 -3.78
N THR A 22 -0.59 13.22 -3.40
CA THR A 22 -0.18 14.28 -4.34
C THR A 22 1.05 13.84 -5.13
N PHE A 23 2.03 13.22 -4.47
CA PHE A 23 3.23 12.68 -5.12
C PHE A 23 2.87 11.57 -6.12
N LEU A 24 2.05 10.59 -5.71
CA LEU A 24 1.59 9.50 -6.57
C LEU A 24 0.78 10.01 -7.78
N ARG A 25 -0.02 11.06 -7.61
CA ARG A 25 -0.74 11.70 -8.75
C ARG A 25 0.24 12.27 -9.78
N ARG A 26 1.31 12.94 -9.33
CA ARG A 26 2.35 13.46 -10.24
C ARG A 26 3.12 12.35 -10.96
N LEU A 27 3.35 11.21 -10.29
CA LEU A 27 3.94 10.03 -10.95
C LEU A 27 2.98 9.47 -12.01
N ALA A 28 1.68 9.39 -11.72
CA ALA A 28 0.69 8.95 -12.69
C ALA A 28 0.55 9.91 -13.88
N ASP A 29 0.72 11.22 -13.67
CA ASP A 29 0.75 12.22 -14.75
C ASP A 29 2.01 12.03 -15.64
N LEU A 30 3.12 11.56 -15.08
CA LEU A 30 4.38 11.33 -15.81
C LEU A 30 4.38 9.99 -16.57
N PHE A 31 3.95 8.90 -15.94
CA PHE A 31 4.01 7.55 -16.50
C PHE A 31 2.73 7.12 -17.24
N GLY A 32 1.63 7.86 -17.06
CA GLY A 32 0.31 7.49 -17.57
C GLY A 32 -0.45 6.56 -16.62
N LYS A 33 -1.74 6.83 -16.43
CA LYS A 33 -2.61 6.07 -15.51
C LYS A 33 -2.78 4.60 -15.89
N ASP A 34 -2.72 4.28 -17.18
CA ASP A 34 -2.91 2.91 -17.68
C ASP A 34 -1.69 2.01 -17.43
N GLN A 35 -0.52 2.60 -17.13
CA GLN A 35 0.74 1.89 -16.90
C GLN A 35 1.06 1.72 -15.41
N MET A 36 0.23 2.29 -14.52
CA MET A 36 0.50 2.34 -13.10
C MET A 36 -0.73 1.93 -12.29
N THR A 37 -0.55 0.93 -11.44
CA THR A 37 -1.53 0.55 -10.41
C THR A 37 -1.00 0.97 -9.04
N VAL A 38 -1.83 1.65 -8.26
CA VAL A 38 -1.51 2.07 -6.89
C VAL A 38 -2.28 1.19 -5.92
N ILE A 39 -1.56 0.55 -5.01
CA ILE A 39 -2.14 -0.25 -3.93
C ILE A 39 -1.87 0.48 -2.61
N CYS A 40 -2.91 0.66 -1.79
CA CYS A 40 -2.77 1.22 -0.46
C CYS A 40 -2.46 0.09 0.52
N LEU A 41 -1.36 0.20 1.28
CA LEU A 41 -0.99 -0.86 2.22
C LEU A 41 -1.89 -0.94 3.46
N ASP A 42 -2.76 0.06 3.67
CA ASP A 42 -3.81 0.02 4.70
C ASP A 42 -4.80 -1.14 4.48
N ASP A 43 -4.88 -1.69 3.27
CA ASP A 43 -5.69 -2.88 2.95
C ASP A 43 -5.17 -4.15 3.64
N TYR A 44 -3.90 -4.13 4.08
CA TYR A 44 -3.28 -5.23 4.83
C TYR A 44 -3.39 -5.06 6.36
N HIS A 45 -4.23 -4.15 6.86
CA HIS A 45 -4.52 -4.11 8.29
C HIS A 45 -5.14 -5.44 8.77
N SER A 46 -4.51 -6.09 9.75
CA SER A 46 -5.04 -7.30 10.38
C SER A 46 -6.20 -6.99 11.33
N LEU A 47 -6.27 -5.75 11.82
CA LEU A 47 -7.29 -5.25 12.73
C LEU A 47 -7.96 -4.01 12.15
N ASP A 48 -9.30 -4.02 12.12
CA ASP A 48 -10.07 -2.84 11.80
C ASP A 48 -9.97 -1.75 12.89
N ARG A 49 -10.63 -0.61 12.71
CA ARG A 49 -10.59 0.49 13.70
C ARG A 49 -11.07 0.06 15.09
N LYS A 50 -12.06 -0.83 15.19
CA LYS A 50 -12.60 -1.29 16.48
C LYS A 50 -11.65 -2.29 17.14
N GLY A 51 -11.10 -3.22 16.36
CA GLY A 51 -10.10 -4.20 16.78
C GLY A 51 -8.85 -3.53 17.33
N ARG A 52 -8.34 -2.50 16.65
CA ARG A 52 -7.19 -1.72 17.15
C ARG A 52 -7.48 -1.03 18.47
N LYS A 53 -8.67 -0.43 18.62
CA LYS A 53 -9.10 0.19 19.89
C LYS A 53 -9.18 -0.83 21.01
N ALA A 54 -9.74 -2.02 20.75
CA ALA A 54 -9.86 -3.08 21.75
C ALA A 54 -8.49 -3.66 22.16
N ALA A 55 -7.56 -3.78 21.21
CA ALA A 55 -6.20 -4.25 21.46
C ALA A 55 -5.25 -3.18 22.04
N GLY A 56 -5.68 -1.91 22.10
CA GLY A 56 -4.86 -0.81 22.61
C GLY A 56 -3.68 -0.43 21.71
N VAL A 57 -3.78 -0.68 20.41
CA VAL A 57 -2.72 -0.41 19.42
C VAL A 57 -3.16 0.65 18.40
N THR A 58 -2.19 1.28 17.73
CA THR A 58 -2.45 2.20 16.61
C THR A 58 -2.33 1.47 15.28
N ALA A 59 -2.67 2.13 14.17
CA ALA A 59 -2.45 1.57 12.83
C ALA A 59 -0.94 1.41 12.48
N LEU A 60 -0.08 2.20 13.14
CA LEU A 60 1.37 2.16 12.95
C LEU A 60 2.03 1.00 13.70
N ASP A 61 1.29 0.34 14.60
CA ASP A 61 1.81 -0.81 15.32
C ASP A 61 1.97 -2.00 14.35
N PRO A 62 3.14 -2.65 14.29
CA PRO A 62 3.34 -3.82 13.44
C PRO A 62 2.30 -4.93 13.68
N LYS A 63 1.78 -5.06 14.91
CA LYS A 63 0.75 -6.06 15.25
C LYS A 63 -0.59 -5.81 14.56
N ALA A 64 -0.85 -4.59 14.11
CA ALA A 64 -2.08 -4.22 13.42
C ALA A 64 -2.02 -4.47 11.89
N ASN A 65 -0.91 -5.03 11.38
CA ASN A 65 -0.66 -5.21 9.96
C ASN A 65 -0.27 -6.66 9.64
N ASN A 66 -0.77 -7.21 8.54
CA ASN A 66 -0.46 -8.57 8.07
C ASN A 66 0.65 -8.53 7.01
N PHE A 67 1.90 -8.54 7.48
CA PHE A 67 3.07 -8.49 6.60
C PHE A 67 3.27 -9.78 5.78
N ASP A 68 2.84 -10.94 6.29
CA ASP A 68 2.95 -12.21 5.57
C ASP A 68 2.06 -12.20 4.32
N LEU A 69 0.79 -11.79 4.48
CA LEU A 69 -0.14 -11.64 3.35
C LEU A 69 0.33 -10.59 2.35
N MET A 70 0.86 -9.47 2.85
CA MET A 70 1.43 -8.43 1.99
C MET A 70 2.60 -8.96 1.15
N ALA A 71 3.54 -9.67 1.77
CA ALA A 71 4.69 -10.25 1.07
C ALA A 71 4.27 -11.31 0.06
N GLU A 72 3.30 -12.15 0.40
CA GLU A 72 2.77 -13.18 -0.50
C GLU A 72 2.14 -12.55 -1.76
N GLN A 73 1.27 -11.55 -1.58
CA GLN A 73 0.56 -10.92 -2.70
C GLN A 73 1.46 -10.01 -3.56
N ILE A 74 2.46 -9.35 -2.97
CA ILE A 74 3.43 -8.53 -3.72
C ILE A 74 4.35 -9.41 -4.60
N LYS A 75 4.62 -10.65 -4.18
CA LYS A 75 5.50 -11.58 -4.89
C LYS A 75 4.81 -12.31 -6.05
N ALA A 76 3.49 -12.51 -5.96
CA ALA A 76 2.68 -13.28 -6.91
C ALA A 76 2.64 -12.67 -8.32
#